data_AF-A0A9P5RKH4-F1
#
_entry.id   AF-A0A9P5RKH4-F1
#
_cell.length_a   1.000
_cell.length_b   1.000
_cell.length_c   1.000
_cell.angle_alpha   90.00
_cell.angle_beta   90.00
_cell.angle_gamma   90.00
#
_symmetry.space_group_name_H-M   'P 1'
#
loop_
_entity.id
_entity.type
_entity.pdbx_description
1 polymer ?
#
loop_
_entity_poly.entity_id
_entity_poly.type
_entity_poly.pdbx_seq_one_letter_code
_entity_poly.pdbx_strand_id
1 'polypeptide(L)'
;TIGIKDLLQKTQDSGTMQSAQNEGDDDGNNNNDNDDSALDKPSLYIQLPALKDLTLRGSWVLDTQVLEILCRVAPNVIRLSLEGCSGFSLADWISTTSRHLMSLVNASASIPVTAGLSSSVGLVEMDVSRGDAGGATWYQLGQLPEAAQLMILRIHPALLAQSPSLIYVTLDDRQGRDSLTQTVVYWKPAKLPRLTSLILTGTPAISFYPGMLRSTRNLDRLGLHVYAFQNGPPAPIAVSKDDDVELAAVG
;
A
#
# COMPACT_ATOMS: atom_id res chain seq x y z
N THR A 1 18.30 8.82 5.77
CA THR A 1 17.11 8.12 6.29
C THR A 1 16.51 8.98 7.38
N ILE A 2 15.31 9.53 7.19
CA ILE A 2 14.63 10.32 8.24
C ILE A 2 13.77 9.33 9.04
N GLY A 3 14.06 9.20 10.33
CA GLY A 3 13.27 8.35 11.22
C GLY A 3 11.94 9.01 11.57
N ILE A 4 10.83 8.27 11.48
CA ILE A 4 9.48 8.78 11.82
C ILE A 4 9.41 9.29 13.26
N LYS A 5 10.28 8.81 14.16
CA LYS A 5 10.38 9.24 15.57
C LYS A 5 10.49 10.77 15.74
N ASP A 6 11.19 11.47 14.85
CA ASP A 6 11.35 12.94 14.95
C ASP A 6 10.07 13.72 14.57
N LEU A 7 9.14 13.11 13.85
CA LEU A 7 7.92 13.78 13.39
C LEU A 7 6.78 13.78 14.43
N LEU A 8 6.92 13.01 15.52
CA LEU A 8 5.85 12.75 16.49
C LEU A 8 6.03 13.49 17.84
N GLN A 9 7.18 14.13 18.08
CA GLN A 9 7.52 14.68 19.40
C GLN A 9 7.16 16.16 19.62
N LYS A 10 6.59 16.87 18.62
CA LYS A 10 6.41 18.35 18.65
C LYS A 10 4.96 18.82 18.74
N THR A 11 4.29 18.55 19.86
CA THR A 11 3.14 19.36 20.34
C THR A 11 2.85 19.11 21.83
N GLN A 12 3.66 19.64 22.74
CA GLN A 12 3.26 19.87 24.14
C GLN A 12 4.24 20.79 24.90
N ASP A 13 4.12 22.10 24.64
CA ASP A 13 4.76 23.16 25.44
C ASP A 13 3.79 24.34 25.61
N SER A 14 2.82 24.21 26.54
CA SER A 14 2.10 25.33 27.16
C SER A 14 1.17 24.84 28.28
N GLY A 15 1.33 25.34 29.52
CA GLY A 15 0.45 25.04 30.66
C GLY A 15 1.19 25.01 32.00
N THR A 16 1.03 26.04 32.82
CA THR A 16 1.91 26.35 33.97
C THR A 16 1.17 26.36 35.32
N MET A 17 1.77 25.78 36.38
CA MET A 17 1.41 25.91 37.83
C MET A 17 0.03 25.33 38.25
N GLN A 18 -0.27 24.88 39.48
CA GLN A 18 0.39 24.76 40.82
C GLN A 18 -0.42 23.67 41.64
N SER A 19 -0.16 23.24 42.89
CA SER A 19 0.84 23.50 43.96
C SER A 19 0.81 22.37 45.04
N ALA A 20 1.79 22.39 45.97
CA ALA A 20 1.75 21.97 47.39
C ALA A 20 1.59 20.49 47.86
N GLN A 21 2.66 20.02 48.52
CA GLN A 21 2.73 19.30 49.81
C GLN A 21 1.86 18.05 50.11
N ASN A 22 2.55 16.93 50.40
CA ASN A 22 2.60 16.38 51.77
C ASN A 22 3.83 15.46 51.94
N GLU A 23 4.45 15.53 53.12
CA GLU A 23 5.49 14.59 53.59
C GLU A 23 4.82 13.49 54.43
N GLY A 24 5.33 12.26 54.36
CA GLY A 24 4.84 11.14 55.14
C GLY A 24 5.70 9.90 54.92
N ASP A 25 6.43 9.49 55.95
CA ASP A 25 7.20 8.25 55.98
C ASP A 25 6.25 7.03 55.98
N ASP A 26 6.55 6.01 55.16
CA ASP A 26 6.05 4.66 55.41
C ASP A 26 7.01 3.60 54.82
N ASP A 27 6.98 2.41 55.41
CA ASP A 27 8.05 1.41 55.34
C ASP A 27 8.17 0.68 54.00
N GLY A 28 9.40 0.25 53.70
CA GLY A 28 9.74 -0.34 52.41
C GLY A 28 9.13 -1.72 52.16
N ASN A 29 8.65 -1.94 50.93
CA ASN A 29 8.45 -3.28 50.40
C ASN A 29 9.02 -3.39 48.98
N ASN A 30 9.98 -4.29 48.80
CA ASN A 30 10.84 -4.37 47.63
C ASN A 30 10.26 -5.33 46.57
N ASN A 31 9.06 -5.02 46.05
CA ASN A 31 8.45 -5.76 44.95
C ASN A 31 8.86 -5.15 43.62
N ASN A 32 9.82 -5.82 42.98
CA ASN A 32 10.43 -5.43 41.71
C ASN A 32 9.57 -5.86 40.51
N ASP A 33 8.28 -5.50 40.55
CA ASP A 33 7.33 -5.74 39.47
C ASP A 33 7.63 -4.75 38.34
N ASN A 34 8.48 -5.16 37.41
CA ASN A 34 8.72 -4.48 36.13
C ASN A 34 7.45 -4.56 35.26
N ASP A 35 6.46 -3.73 35.61
CA ASP A 35 5.23 -3.53 34.85
C ASP A 35 5.53 -2.68 33.60
N ASP A 36 6.06 -3.35 32.57
CA ASP A 36 6.44 -2.77 31.27
C ASP A 36 5.20 -2.46 30.39
N SER A 37 4.07 -2.12 31.02
CA SER A 37 2.78 -1.77 30.39
C SER A 37 2.69 -0.32 29.90
N ALA A 38 3.84 0.38 29.83
CA ALA A 38 3.94 1.79 29.39
C ALA A 38 3.42 2.06 27.95
N LEU A 39 3.06 1.02 27.20
CA LEU A 39 2.42 1.11 25.88
C LEU A 39 0.92 1.43 25.92
N ASP A 40 0.24 1.32 27.05
CA ASP A 40 -1.22 1.51 27.13
C ASP A 40 -1.65 2.96 27.40
N LYS A 41 -1.02 3.92 26.70
CA LYS A 41 -1.52 5.29 26.53
C LYS A 41 -2.03 5.51 25.11
N PRO A 42 -3.22 4.98 24.75
CA PRO A 42 -3.80 5.10 23.41
C PRO A 42 -4.19 6.53 22.98
N SER A 43 -4.01 7.53 23.84
CA SER A 43 -4.42 8.92 23.63
C SER A 43 -3.51 9.77 22.73
N LEU A 44 -2.32 9.29 22.36
CA LEU A 44 -1.35 10.08 21.58
C LEU A 44 -1.57 10.03 20.06
N TYR A 45 -2.32 9.04 19.55
CA TYR A 45 -2.44 8.80 18.10
C TYR A 45 -3.77 9.29 17.52
N ILE A 46 -3.69 9.99 16.39
CA ILE A 46 -4.87 10.44 15.64
C ILE A 46 -5.64 9.23 15.13
N GLN A 47 -6.88 9.07 15.60
CA GLN A 47 -7.79 8.02 15.15
C GLN A 47 -8.39 8.39 13.78
N LEU A 48 -8.34 7.44 12.85
CA LEU A 48 -8.82 7.54 11.47
C LEU A 48 -9.93 6.49 11.18
N PRO A 49 -11.01 6.40 11.99
CA PRO A 49 -12.01 5.34 11.87
C PRO A 49 -12.82 5.38 10.56
N ALA A 50 -12.76 6.49 9.82
CA ALA A 50 -13.38 6.63 8.49
C ALA A 50 -12.48 6.13 7.35
N LEU A 51 -11.18 5.88 7.59
CA LEU A 51 -10.24 5.48 6.54
C LEU A 51 -10.55 4.04 6.07
N LYS A 52 -10.82 3.90 4.77
CA LYS A 52 -11.10 2.61 4.11
C LYS A 52 -9.93 2.11 3.26
N ASP A 53 -9.08 3.03 2.82
CA ASP A 53 -7.98 2.80 1.90
C ASP A 53 -6.71 3.39 2.49
N LEU A 54 -5.69 2.55 2.69
CA LEU A 54 -4.39 2.95 3.19
C LEU A 54 -3.30 2.36 2.30
N THR A 55 -2.57 3.25 1.60
CA THR A 55 -1.43 2.87 0.78
C THR A 55 -0.19 3.63 1.26
N LEU A 56 0.81 2.88 1.71
CA LEU A 56 2.15 3.36 2.00
C LEU A 56 3.09 2.81 0.93
N ARG A 57 3.83 3.69 0.25
CA ARG A 57 4.75 3.29 -0.82
C ARG A 57 6.13 3.93 -0.63
N GLY A 58 7.18 3.14 -0.83
CA GLY A 58 8.58 3.52 -0.64
C GLY A 58 9.26 2.74 0.48
N SER A 59 10.55 2.99 0.70
CA SER A 59 11.41 2.27 1.65
C SER A 59 11.17 2.63 3.12
N TRP A 60 9.93 2.48 3.57
CA TRP A 60 9.54 2.68 4.96
C TRP A 60 10.04 1.52 5.82
N VAL A 61 10.47 1.81 7.05
CA VAL A 61 10.76 0.80 8.07
C VAL A 61 9.67 0.90 9.12
N LEU A 62 8.88 -0.16 9.22
CA LEU A 62 7.76 -0.35 10.13
C LEU A 62 8.10 -1.60 10.93
N ASP A 63 8.50 -1.45 12.19
CA ASP A 63 8.58 -2.61 13.09
C ASP A 63 7.16 -3.10 13.44
N THR A 64 7.06 -4.26 14.09
CA THR A 64 5.78 -4.87 14.49
C THR A 64 4.92 -3.92 15.34
N GLN A 65 5.54 -3.07 16.17
CA GLN A 65 4.83 -2.10 17.01
C GLN A 65 4.25 -0.95 16.17
N VAL A 66 5.03 -0.38 15.24
CA VAL A 66 4.55 0.66 14.31
C VAL A 66 3.44 0.11 13.41
N LEU A 67 3.56 -1.12 12.94
CA LEU A 67 2.51 -1.81 12.18
C LEU A 67 1.23 -1.98 13.01
N GLU A 68 1.34 -2.41 14.27
CA GLU A 68 0.20 -2.56 15.16
C GLU A 68 -0.49 -1.21 15.45
N ILE A 69 0.28 -0.15 15.72
CA ILE A 69 -0.25 1.20 15.86
C ILE A 69 -0.99 1.62 14.58
N LEU A 70 -0.41 1.38 13.40
CA LEU A 70 -1.00 1.72 12.10
C LEU A 70 -2.37 1.04 11.90
N CYS A 71 -2.49 -0.24 12.26
CA CYS A 71 -3.76 -0.95 12.20
C CYS A 71 -4.77 -0.45 13.25
N ARG A 72 -4.33 -0.14 14.48
CA ARG A 72 -5.19 0.38 15.55
C ARG A 72 -5.73 1.78 15.27
N VAL A 73 -4.97 2.68 14.62
CA VAL A 73 -5.47 4.02 14.25
C VAL A 73 -6.45 4.00 13.09
N ALA A 74 -6.40 2.98 12.23
CA ALA A 74 -7.26 2.87 11.05
C ALA A 74 -8.01 1.52 11.03
N PRO A 75 -8.83 1.21 12.07
CA PRO A 75 -9.36 -0.14 12.30
C PRO A 75 -10.36 -0.61 11.23
N ASN A 76 -10.93 0.32 10.46
CA ASN A 76 -11.95 0.06 9.46
C ASN A 76 -11.41 0.04 8.02
N VAL A 77 -10.09 -0.11 7.84
CA VAL A 77 -9.45 -0.24 6.53
C VAL A 77 -9.92 -1.52 5.83
N ILE A 78 -10.34 -1.36 4.58
CA ILE A 78 -10.82 -2.42 3.68
C ILE A 78 -9.72 -2.81 2.69
N ARG A 79 -8.86 -1.87 2.31
CA ARG A 79 -7.72 -2.10 1.41
C ARG A 79 -6.44 -1.49 1.99
N LEU A 80 -5.44 -2.35 2.21
CA LEU A 80 -4.15 -1.98 2.78
C LEU A 80 -3.02 -2.36 1.82
N SER A 81 -2.17 -1.42 1.43
CA SER A 81 -0.98 -1.68 0.61
C SER A 81 0.27 -1.07 1.24
N LEU A 82 1.30 -1.89 1.47
CA LEU A 82 2.62 -1.51 2.00
C LEU A 82 3.73 -1.86 1.00
N GLU A 83 3.80 -1.09 -0.08
CA GLU A 83 4.73 -1.31 -1.21
C GLU A 83 6.14 -0.77 -0.90
N GLY A 84 7.15 -1.64 -0.95
CA GLY A 84 8.54 -1.32 -0.61
C GLY A 84 8.81 -1.15 0.89
N CYS A 85 7.81 -1.35 1.75
CA CYS A 85 7.95 -1.27 3.19
C CYS A 85 8.69 -2.50 3.75
N SER A 86 9.34 -2.34 4.89
CA SER A 86 10.21 -3.34 5.53
C SER A 86 10.12 -3.24 7.06
N GLY A 87 10.75 -4.15 7.80
CA GLY A 87 10.85 -4.09 9.28
C GLY A 87 9.92 -5.05 10.04
N PHE A 88 8.99 -5.71 9.35
CA PHE A 88 8.05 -6.68 9.90
C PHE A 88 8.16 -8.02 9.13
N SER A 89 7.88 -9.15 9.80
CA SER A 89 7.83 -10.46 9.13
C SER A 89 6.47 -10.73 8.48
N LEU A 90 6.40 -11.78 7.65
CA LEU A 90 5.13 -12.27 7.10
C LEU A 90 4.15 -12.72 8.19
N ALA A 91 4.65 -13.32 9.27
CA ALA A 91 3.84 -13.75 10.41
C ALA A 91 3.30 -12.54 11.20
N ASP A 92 4.14 -11.53 11.44
CA ASP A 92 3.72 -10.26 12.07
C ASP A 92 2.65 -9.55 11.23
N TRP A 93 2.86 -9.49 9.91
CA TRP A 93 1.90 -8.90 8.97
C TRP A 93 0.53 -9.54 9.08
N ILE A 94 0.46 -10.87 8.92
CA ILE A 94 -0.80 -11.62 8.94
C ILE A 94 -1.43 -11.55 10.32
N SER A 95 -0.67 -11.75 11.41
CA SER A 95 -1.21 -11.72 12.77
C SER A 95 -1.74 -10.33 13.16
N THR A 96 -1.03 -9.26 12.78
CA THR A 96 -1.42 -7.90 13.15
C THR A 96 -2.62 -7.40 12.33
N THR A 97 -2.61 -7.64 11.01
CA THR A 97 -3.73 -7.24 10.15
C THR A 97 -5.00 -8.03 10.46
N SER A 98 -4.92 -9.35 10.64
CA SER A 98 -6.09 -10.17 11.00
C SER A 98 -6.65 -9.85 12.40
N ARG A 99 -5.80 -9.47 13.37
CA ARG A 99 -6.23 -9.11 14.73
C ARG A 99 -6.93 -7.75 14.79
N HIS A 100 -6.52 -6.77 13.98
CA HIS A 100 -6.96 -5.37 14.13
C HIS A 100 -7.86 -4.87 13.01
N LEU A 101 -7.82 -5.47 11.81
CA LEU A 101 -8.53 -4.98 10.62
C LEU A 101 -9.63 -5.97 10.19
N MET A 102 -10.67 -6.10 11.02
CA MET A 102 -11.80 -7.02 10.78
C MET A 102 -12.60 -6.73 9.48
N SER A 103 -12.39 -5.56 8.87
CA SER A 103 -13.01 -5.16 7.59
C SER A 103 -12.10 -5.36 6.36
N LEU A 104 -10.90 -5.92 6.54
CA LEU A 104 -9.89 -6.01 5.49
C LEU A 104 -10.27 -7.03 4.41
N VAL A 105 -10.46 -6.55 3.19
CA VAL A 105 -10.80 -7.36 2.01
C VAL A 105 -9.58 -7.60 1.12
N ASN A 106 -8.64 -6.65 1.08
CA ASN A 106 -7.42 -6.78 0.29
C ASN A 106 -6.19 -6.25 1.04
N ALA A 107 -5.12 -7.03 1.06
CA ALA A 107 -3.88 -6.70 1.74
C ALA A 107 -2.68 -7.02 0.83
N SER A 108 -1.80 -6.06 0.60
CA SER A 108 -0.53 -6.27 -0.12
C SER A 108 0.63 -5.66 0.66
N ALA A 109 1.77 -6.35 0.69
CA ALA A 109 3.00 -5.87 1.32
C ALA A 109 4.23 -6.43 0.60
N SER A 110 5.30 -5.64 0.52
CA SER A 110 6.58 -6.09 -0.07
C SER A 110 7.43 -6.83 0.98
N ILE A 111 7.07 -8.07 1.28
CA ILE A 111 7.77 -8.89 2.28
C ILE A 111 8.67 -9.92 1.58
N PRO A 112 9.93 -10.12 2.02
CA PRO A 112 10.74 -11.27 1.58
C PRO A 112 10.07 -12.58 2.04
N VAL A 113 9.66 -13.42 1.09
CA VAL A 113 9.09 -14.75 1.37
C VAL A 113 10.13 -15.82 1.06
N THR A 114 10.44 -16.65 2.05
CA THR A 114 11.19 -17.91 1.83
C THR A 114 10.20 -19.06 1.65
N ALA A 115 10.54 -20.04 0.80
CA ALA A 115 9.63 -21.11 0.38
C ALA A 115 9.00 -21.92 1.55
N GLY A 116 9.66 -22.01 2.71
CA GLY A 116 9.12 -22.69 3.89
C GLY A 116 8.09 -21.88 4.69
N LEU A 117 8.04 -20.56 4.53
CA LEU A 117 7.16 -19.70 5.32
C LEU A 117 5.73 -19.61 4.76
N SER A 118 5.56 -19.55 3.43
CA SER A 118 4.25 -19.40 2.78
C SER A 118 3.27 -20.51 3.19
N SER A 119 3.71 -21.78 3.14
CA SER A 119 2.89 -22.93 3.54
C SER A 119 2.50 -22.90 5.02
N SER A 120 3.38 -22.39 5.90
CA SER A 120 3.13 -22.34 7.35
C SER A 120 2.04 -21.33 7.76
N VAL A 121 1.75 -20.35 6.91
CA VAL A 121 0.73 -19.31 7.15
C VAL A 121 -0.53 -19.48 6.28
N GLY A 122 -0.69 -20.64 5.64
CA GLY A 122 -1.88 -20.94 4.81
C GLY A 122 -1.97 -20.15 3.50
N LEU A 123 -0.85 -19.59 3.03
CA LEU A 123 -0.77 -18.95 1.72
C LEU A 123 -0.59 -19.99 0.62
N VAL A 124 -1.42 -19.89 -0.42
CA VAL A 124 -1.30 -20.69 -1.64
C VAL A 124 -0.62 -19.81 -2.69
N GLU A 125 0.47 -20.33 -3.27
CA GLU A 125 1.11 -19.69 -4.41
C GLU A 125 0.12 -19.62 -5.57
N MET A 126 -0.14 -18.41 -6.08
CA MET A 126 -0.89 -18.26 -7.32
C MET A 126 0.06 -18.56 -8.48
N ASP A 127 -0.23 -19.64 -9.21
CA ASP A 127 0.30 -19.82 -10.56
C ASP A 127 -0.32 -18.73 -11.46
N VAL A 128 0.30 -17.54 -11.44
CA VAL A 128 -0.04 -16.45 -12.34
C VAL A 128 0.62 -16.75 -13.67
N SER A 129 0.02 -17.68 -14.43
CA SER A 129 0.47 -18.10 -15.76
C SER A 129 0.25 -17.00 -16.81
N ARG A 130 0.89 -15.84 -16.62
CA ARG A 130 0.87 -14.68 -17.51
C ARG A 130 2.25 -14.04 -17.50
N GLY A 131 2.85 -13.97 -18.69
CA GLY A 131 4.26 -13.63 -18.85
C GLY A 131 4.69 -12.30 -18.24
N ASP A 132 5.95 -12.30 -17.80
CA ASP A 132 6.78 -11.13 -17.52
C ASP A 132 6.47 -10.30 -16.25
N ALA A 133 5.91 -10.94 -15.21
CA ALA A 133 5.85 -10.38 -13.86
C ALA A 133 7.19 -10.54 -13.11
N GLY A 134 8.22 -9.77 -13.53
CA GLY A 134 9.61 -9.80 -13.08
C GLY A 134 9.92 -10.33 -11.66
N GLY A 135 10.05 -11.66 -11.54
CA GLY A 135 10.49 -12.36 -10.32
C GLY A 135 9.56 -12.29 -9.10
N ALA A 136 8.35 -11.74 -9.24
CA ALA A 136 7.44 -11.54 -8.11
C ALA A 136 6.45 -12.71 -7.97
N THR A 137 6.68 -13.58 -6.99
CA THR A 137 5.71 -14.63 -6.63
C THR A 137 4.48 -14.02 -5.95
N TRP A 138 3.30 -14.30 -6.49
CA TRP A 138 2.03 -13.86 -5.92
C TRP A 138 1.45 -14.98 -5.06
N TYR A 139 0.91 -14.62 -3.89
CA TYR A 139 0.26 -15.55 -2.98
C TYR A 139 -1.15 -15.08 -2.69
N GLN A 140 -2.10 -16.02 -2.64
CA GLN A 140 -3.46 -15.78 -2.17
C GLN A 140 -3.72 -16.54 -0.87
N LEU A 141 -4.65 -16.05 -0.06
CA LEU A 141 -5.35 -16.90 0.89
C LEU A 141 -6.22 -17.90 0.11
N GLY A 142 -6.31 -19.14 0.58
CA GLY A 142 -7.03 -20.19 -0.13
C GLY A 142 -8.50 -19.84 -0.40
N GLN A 143 -8.85 -19.72 -1.69
CA GLN A 143 -10.16 -19.39 -2.27
C GLN A 143 -10.69 -17.94 -2.11
N LEU A 144 -10.58 -17.18 -3.21
CA LEU A 144 -11.59 -16.21 -3.63
C LEU A 144 -12.01 -16.50 -5.09
N PRO A 145 -13.23 -16.12 -5.55
CA PRO A 145 -13.73 -16.50 -6.88
C PRO A 145 -13.03 -15.81 -8.06
N GLU A 146 -12.87 -16.55 -9.15
CA GLU A 146 -12.11 -16.23 -10.38
C GLU A 146 -12.77 -15.17 -11.32
N ALA A 147 -13.51 -14.21 -10.77
CA ALA A 147 -14.42 -13.34 -11.53
C ALA A 147 -13.97 -11.86 -11.68
N ALA A 148 -12.69 -11.55 -11.44
CA ALA A 148 -12.17 -10.17 -11.41
C ALA A 148 -11.36 -9.76 -12.66
N GLN A 149 -11.84 -10.09 -13.86
CA GLN A 149 -11.18 -9.62 -15.10
C GLN A 149 -11.56 -8.17 -15.43
N LEU A 150 -10.55 -7.30 -15.53
CA LEU A 150 -10.57 -5.98 -16.19
C LEU A 150 -11.53 -4.92 -15.62
N MET A 151 -11.29 -4.46 -14.39
CA MET A 151 -11.90 -3.23 -13.86
C MET A 151 -11.31 -1.97 -14.51
N ILE A 152 -11.96 -1.45 -15.56
CA ILE A 152 -11.64 -0.13 -16.13
C ILE A 152 -12.26 0.97 -15.25
N LEU A 153 -11.45 1.91 -14.75
CA LEU A 153 -11.92 3.02 -13.92
C LEU A 153 -12.63 4.09 -14.80
N ARG A 154 -13.93 3.90 -15.03
CA ARG A 154 -14.76 4.84 -15.78
C ARG A 154 -15.13 6.05 -14.94
N ILE A 155 -14.27 7.07 -14.96
CA ILE A 155 -14.50 8.34 -14.28
C ILE A 155 -15.47 9.20 -15.08
N HIS A 156 -16.51 9.73 -14.43
CA HIS A 156 -17.42 10.65 -15.08
C HIS A 156 -16.70 11.96 -15.46
N PRO A 157 -16.75 12.44 -16.72
CA PRO A 157 -15.91 13.55 -17.19
C PRO A 157 -16.09 14.88 -16.45
N ALA A 158 -17.19 15.06 -15.71
CA ALA A 158 -17.46 16.25 -14.91
C ALA A 158 -17.05 16.13 -13.42
N LEU A 159 -16.56 14.98 -12.95
CA LEU A 159 -16.28 14.71 -11.53
C LEU A 159 -15.41 15.82 -10.91
N LEU A 160 -14.27 16.12 -11.54
CA LEU A 160 -13.35 17.14 -11.06
C LEU A 160 -13.93 18.56 -11.16
N ALA A 161 -14.79 18.84 -12.14
CA ALA A 161 -15.44 20.14 -12.27
C ALA A 161 -16.50 20.37 -11.16
N GLN A 162 -17.07 19.30 -10.61
CA GLN A 162 -18.02 19.35 -9.49
C GLN A 162 -17.35 19.40 -8.11
N SER A 163 -16.03 19.23 -8.04
CA SER A 163 -15.29 19.09 -6.77
C SER A 163 -14.14 20.11 -6.62
N PRO A 164 -14.42 21.44 -6.67
CA PRO A 164 -13.40 22.49 -6.64
C PRO A 164 -12.62 22.59 -5.31
N SER A 165 -13.11 21.93 -4.26
CA SER A 165 -12.48 21.86 -2.94
C SER A 165 -11.43 20.75 -2.81
N LEU A 166 -11.24 19.89 -3.82
CA LEU A 166 -10.26 18.80 -3.79
C LEU A 166 -8.84 19.32 -3.51
N ILE A 167 -8.19 18.70 -2.52
CA ILE A 167 -6.83 19.00 -2.08
C ILE A 167 -5.86 17.93 -2.60
N TYR A 168 -6.32 16.68 -2.71
CA TYR A 168 -5.55 15.54 -3.19
C TYR A 168 -6.41 14.70 -4.15
N VAL A 169 -5.85 14.24 -5.25
CA VAL A 169 -6.49 13.30 -6.20
C VAL A 169 -5.47 12.25 -6.60
N THR A 170 -5.82 10.98 -6.42
CA THR A 170 -5.07 9.84 -6.95
C THR A 170 -6.03 8.90 -7.67
N LEU A 171 -5.72 8.54 -8.92
CA LEU A 171 -6.59 7.74 -9.78
C LEU A 171 -5.72 6.77 -10.59
N ASP A 172 -5.88 5.46 -10.38
CA ASP A 172 -5.16 4.38 -11.06
C ASP A 172 -6.16 3.32 -11.54
N ASP A 173 -5.99 2.84 -12.77
CA ASP A 173 -6.79 1.76 -13.35
C ASP A 173 -5.96 0.64 -14.00
N ARG A 174 -4.62 0.72 -13.86
CA ARG A 174 -3.66 -0.25 -14.39
C ARG A 174 -3.79 -0.57 -15.88
N GLN A 175 -4.47 0.27 -16.67
CA GLN A 175 -4.54 0.15 -18.12
C GLN A 175 -3.20 0.57 -18.75
N GLY A 176 -2.59 -0.36 -19.48
CA GLY A 176 -1.45 -0.06 -20.34
C GLY A 176 -1.87 0.42 -21.73
N ARG A 177 -0.90 0.95 -22.47
CA ARG A 177 -1.10 1.67 -23.74
C ARG A 177 -1.84 0.87 -24.84
N ASP A 178 -1.73 -0.46 -24.81
CA ASP A 178 -2.28 -1.33 -25.86
C ASP A 178 -3.79 -1.61 -25.68
N SER A 179 -4.33 -1.32 -24.49
CA SER A 179 -5.76 -1.42 -24.18
C SER A 179 -6.59 -0.20 -24.67
N LEU A 180 -5.92 0.78 -25.30
CA LEU A 180 -6.52 2.02 -25.81
C LEU A 180 -7.32 1.85 -27.12
N THR A 181 -7.64 0.62 -27.51
CA THR A 181 -8.63 0.33 -28.56
C THR A 181 -10.05 0.76 -28.16
N GLN A 182 -10.29 0.99 -26.86
CA GLN A 182 -11.51 1.61 -26.35
C GLN A 182 -11.42 3.14 -26.36
N THR A 183 -12.53 3.81 -26.72
CA THR A 183 -12.64 5.26 -26.79
C THR A 183 -12.31 5.94 -25.45
N VAL A 184 -11.13 6.56 -25.36
CA VAL A 184 -10.73 7.37 -24.20
C VAL A 184 -11.64 8.59 -24.09
N VAL A 185 -12.35 8.72 -22.97
CA VAL A 185 -13.20 9.88 -22.69
C VAL A 185 -12.39 10.91 -21.91
N TYR A 186 -11.96 11.97 -22.58
CA TYR A 186 -11.23 13.08 -21.97
C TYR A 186 -12.06 13.82 -20.93
N TRP A 187 -11.40 14.29 -19.87
CA TRP A 187 -12.05 15.03 -18.79
C TRP A 187 -12.48 16.43 -19.23
N LYS A 188 -13.60 16.92 -18.66
CA LYS A 188 -13.99 18.32 -18.84
C LYS A 188 -13.02 19.22 -18.06
N PRO A 189 -12.70 20.42 -18.58
CA PRO A 189 -11.88 21.39 -17.86
C PRO A 189 -12.46 21.70 -16.47
N ALA A 190 -11.65 21.50 -15.43
CA ALA A 190 -11.99 21.78 -14.04
C ALA A 190 -11.16 22.93 -13.47
N LYS A 191 -11.69 23.63 -12.47
CA LYS A 191 -10.93 24.58 -11.64
C LYS A 191 -10.71 23.97 -10.27
N LEU A 192 -9.47 23.62 -9.95
CA LEU A 192 -9.11 22.94 -8.70
C LEU A 192 -8.09 23.78 -7.91
N PRO A 193 -8.46 24.98 -7.43
CA PRO A 193 -7.53 25.96 -6.84
C PRO A 193 -6.88 25.48 -5.54
N ARG A 194 -7.47 24.49 -4.86
CA ARG A 194 -6.95 23.92 -3.60
C ARG A 194 -6.10 22.66 -3.81
N LEU A 195 -5.99 22.15 -5.03
CA LEU A 195 -5.29 20.90 -5.30
C LEU A 195 -3.79 21.07 -5.11
N THR A 196 -3.22 20.17 -4.33
CA THR A 196 -1.79 20.07 -4.00
C THR A 196 -1.18 18.84 -4.69
N SER A 197 -1.71 17.64 -4.44
CA SER A 197 -1.26 16.43 -5.13
C SER A 197 -2.26 15.95 -6.19
N LEU A 198 -1.74 15.65 -7.38
CA LEU A 198 -2.45 14.98 -8.47
C LEU A 198 -1.60 13.82 -8.99
N ILE A 199 -2.01 12.58 -8.74
CA ILE A 199 -1.32 11.37 -9.20
C ILE A 199 -2.27 10.54 -10.07
N LEU A 200 -2.02 10.53 -11.37
CA LEU A 200 -2.85 9.83 -12.34
C LEU A 200 -2.04 8.70 -12.95
N THR A 201 -2.66 7.52 -13.04
CA THR A 201 -2.04 6.31 -13.56
C THR A 201 -3.00 5.62 -14.51
N GLY A 202 -2.52 5.14 -15.67
CA GLY A 202 -3.33 4.44 -16.68
C GLY A 202 -4.27 5.37 -17.45
N THR A 203 -5.53 4.97 -17.69
CA THR A 203 -6.50 5.79 -18.45
C THR A 203 -6.74 7.17 -17.84
N PRO A 204 -6.81 7.35 -16.50
CA PRO A 204 -6.78 8.67 -15.86
C PRO A 204 -5.63 9.59 -16.33
N ALA A 205 -4.41 9.07 -16.51
CA ALA A 205 -3.27 9.86 -16.97
C ALA A 205 -3.41 10.28 -18.45
N ILE A 206 -4.05 9.45 -19.26
CA ILE A 206 -4.23 9.64 -20.71
C ILE A 206 -5.42 10.57 -21.01
N SER A 207 -6.48 10.46 -20.22
CA SER A 207 -7.70 11.30 -20.31
C SER A 207 -7.57 12.68 -19.62
N PHE A 208 -6.44 12.93 -18.95
CA PHE A 208 -6.15 14.18 -18.26
C PHE A 208 -6.14 15.38 -19.22
N TYR A 209 -6.78 16.48 -18.81
CA TYR A 209 -6.79 17.74 -19.57
C TYR A 209 -5.72 18.73 -19.04
N PRO A 210 -4.59 18.96 -19.76
CA PRO A 210 -3.47 19.73 -19.22
C PRO A 210 -3.80 21.19 -18.89
N GLY A 211 -4.84 21.76 -19.51
CA GLY A 211 -5.30 23.12 -19.22
C GLY A 211 -5.78 23.32 -17.77
N MET A 212 -6.14 22.25 -17.05
CA MET A 212 -6.45 22.30 -15.61
C MET A 212 -5.29 22.86 -14.78
N LEU A 213 -4.03 22.62 -15.19
CA LEU A 213 -2.83 23.04 -14.45
C LEU A 213 -2.75 24.56 -14.27
N ARG A 214 -3.40 25.35 -15.15
CA ARG A 214 -3.49 26.81 -15.02
C ARG A 214 -4.31 27.25 -13.81
N SER A 215 -5.17 26.36 -13.28
CA SER A 215 -6.03 26.62 -12.12
C SER A 215 -5.50 26.04 -10.81
N THR A 216 -4.67 24.99 -10.86
CA THR A 216 -4.10 24.30 -9.69
C THR A 216 -2.83 25.00 -9.21
N ARG A 217 -2.95 26.27 -8.78
CA ARG A 217 -1.79 27.09 -8.39
C ARG A 217 -1.05 26.58 -7.15
N ASN A 218 -1.70 25.75 -6.33
CA ASN A 218 -1.14 25.17 -5.13
C ASN A 218 -0.56 23.75 -5.36
N LEU A 219 -0.47 23.30 -6.62
CA LEU A 219 -0.03 21.94 -6.94
C LEU A 219 1.45 21.73 -6.58
N ASP A 220 1.71 20.95 -5.53
CA ASP A 220 3.06 20.59 -5.07
C ASP A 220 3.56 19.30 -5.74
N ARG A 221 2.64 18.41 -6.13
CA ARG A 221 2.95 17.06 -6.67
C ARG A 221 2.10 16.75 -7.90
N LEU A 222 2.78 16.44 -9.00
CA LEU A 222 2.17 15.92 -10.22
C LEU A 222 2.83 14.61 -10.62
N GLY A 223 2.09 13.50 -10.53
CA GLY A 223 2.45 12.21 -11.09
C GLY A 223 1.54 11.90 -12.28
N LEU A 224 2.10 11.64 -13.46
CA LEU A 224 1.38 11.13 -14.62
C LEU A 224 2.09 9.86 -15.09
N HIS A 225 1.47 8.71 -14.85
CA HIS A 225 2.06 7.39 -15.10
C HIS A 225 1.24 6.67 -16.16
N VAL A 226 1.85 6.31 -17.28
CA VAL A 226 1.24 5.42 -18.27
C VAL A 226 2.06 4.15 -18.29
N TYR A 227 1.42 3.01 -18.05
CA TYR A 227 2.08 1.71 -18.18
C TYR A 227 2.40 1.50 -19.66
N ALA A 228 3.68 1.61 -20.00
CA ALA A 228 4.21 0.94 -21.18
C ALA A 228 4.18 -0.55 -20.88
N PHE A 229 3.40 -1.32 -21.63
CA PHE A 229 3.65 -2.76 -21.68
C PHE A 229 5.07 -2.92 -22.24
N GLN A 230 5.97 -3.48 -21.42
CA GLN A 230 7.26 -3.95 -21.91
C GLN A 230 7.02 -5.23 -22.68
N ASN A 231 6.44 -5.09 -23.88
CA ASN A 231 6.50 -6.11 -24.90
C ASN A 231 7.94 -6.14 -25.43
N GLY A 232 8.88 -6.59 -24.59
CA GLY A 232 10.17 -7.04 -25.06
C GLY A 232 9.93 -8.13 -26.12
N PRO A 233 10.75 -8.20 -27.17
CA PRO A 233 10.64 -9.31 -28.11
C PRO A 233 10.71 -10.62 -27.31
N PRO A 234 9.81 -11.60 -27.56
CA PRO A 234 9.78 -12.83 -26.79
C PRO A 234 11.17 -13.45 -26.80
N ALA A 235 11.66 -13.84 -25.61
CA ALA A 235 12.99 -14.43 -25.48
C ALA A 235 13.13 -15.56 -26.51
N PRO A 236 14.21 -15.57 -27.33
CA PRO A 236 14.34 -16.52 -28.41
C PRO A 236 14.24 -17.93 -27.85
N ILE A 237 13.27 -18.71 -28.34
CA ILE A 237 13.05 -20.09 -27.89
C ILE A 237 14.33 -20.85 -28.18
N ALA A 238 15.04 -21.23 -27.11
CA ALA A 238 16.21 -22.08 -27.20
C ALA A 238 15.74 -23.48 -27.63
N VAL A 239 15.86 -23.77 -28.93
CA VAL A 239 15.63 -25.12 -29.47
C VAL A 239 16.72 -26.02 -28.89
N SER A 240 16.36 -26.88 -27.94
CA SER A 240 17.27 -27.89 -27.40
C SER A 240 17.64 -28.87 -28.51
N LYS A 241 18.91 -28.88 -28.89
CA LYS A 241 19.49 -29.89 -29.78
C LYS A 241 19.94 -31.09 -28.94
N ASP A 242 18.97 -31.88 -28.49
CA ASP A 242 19.23 -33.16 -27.82
C ASP A 242 18.14 -34.16 -28.24
N ASP A 243 18.32 -34.75 -29.42
CA ASP A 243 17.56 -35.92 -29.91
C ASP A 243 18.37 -36.67 -31.01
N ASP A 244 19.69 -36.82 -30.78
CA ASP A 244 20.51 -37.76 -31.57
C ASP A 244 20.31 -39.19 -31.01
N VAL A 245 19.27 -39.87 -31.49
CA VAL A 245 18.96 -41.26 -31.10
C VAL A 245 19.93 -42.24 -31.78
N GLU A 246 20.86 -42.77 -31.00
CA GLU A 246 21.82 -43.78 -31.44
C GLU A 246 21.14 -45.15 -31.69
N LEU A 247 20.94 -45.50 -32.96
CA LEU A 247 20.41 -46.80 -33.39
C LEU A 247 21.49 -47.89 -33.31
N ALA A 248 21.59 -48.57 -32.17
CA ALA A 248 22.42 -49.77 -32.03
C ALA A 248 21.84 -50.93 -32.85
N ALA A 249 22.61 -51.42 -33.83
CA ALA A 249 22.26 -52.61 -34.61
C ALA A 249 22.49 -53.89 -33.78
N VAL A 250 21.48 -54.75 -33.73
CA VAL A 250 21.60 -56.12 -33.20
C VAL A 250 21.96 -57.06 -34.36
N GLY A 251 23.03 -57.84 -34.18
CA GLY A 251 23.43 -58.95 -35.07
C GLY A 251 22.98 -60.30 -34.55
#